data_AF-A0A0F9CLH1-F1
#
_entry.id   AF-A0A0F9CLH1-F1
#
_cell.length_a   1.000
_cell.length_b   1.000
_cell.length_c   1.000
_cell.angle_alpha   90.00
_cell.angle_beta   90.00
_cell.angle_gamma   90.00
#
_symmetry.space_group_name_H-M   'P 1'
#
loop_
_entity.id
_entity.type
_entity.pdbx_description
1 polymer ?
#
loop_
_entity_poly.entity_id
_entity_poly.type
_entity_poly.pdbx_seq_one_letter_code
_entity_poly.pdbx_strand_id
1 'polypeptide(L)'
;MPYIPQNERDNIDAAFEREMSDTWYSEARCRWDLVAATMSPGQLNYLITRFIKAYYDYSPNYQRANDVLGVLDAAAREYYRRVVVPYEEKKCSVNGDVYWEAKSG
;
A
#
# COMPACT_ATOMS: atom_id res chain seq x y z
N MET A 1 9.99 2.68 0.07
CA MET A 1 10.23 4.10 -0.26
C MET A 1 11.71 4.31 -0.59
N PRO A 2 12.07 4.90 -1.75
CA PRO A 2 13.45 4.92 -2.24
C PRO A 2 14.42 5.72 -1.35
N TYR A 3 13.91 6.62 -0.52
CA TYR A 3 14.68 7.46 0.40
C TYR A 3 14.96 6.82 1.78
N ILE A 4 14.37 5.66 2.08
CA ILE A 4 14.68 4.89 3.29
C ILE A 4 15.78 3.89 2.94
N PRO A 5 16.96 3.87 3.57
CA PRO A 5 18.00 2.88 3.32
C PRO A 5 17.49 1.43 3.44
N GLN A 6 18.06 0.49 2.67
CA GLN A 6 17.57 -0.89 2.65
C GLN A 6 17.62 -1.54 4.04
N ASN A 7 18.72 -1.37 4.78
CA ASN A 7 18.87 -1.91 6.14
C ASN A 7 17.81 -1.36 7.12
N GLU A 8 17.36 -0.12 6.94
CA GLU A 8 16.28 0.44 7.74
C GLU A 8 14.92 -0.16 7.35
N ARG A 9 14.67 -0.37 6.04
CA ARG A 9 13.48 -1.09 5.57
C ARG A 9 13.44 -2.52 6.12
N ASP A 10 14.56 -3.23 6.09
CA ASP A 10 14.66 -4.60 6.61
C ASP A 10 14.30 -4.67 8.11
N ASN A 11 14.72 -3.68 8.89
CA ASN A 11 14.36 -3.60 10.31
C ASN A 11 12.87 -3.31 10.52
N ILE A 12 12.28 -2.43 9.70
CA ILE A 12 10.84 -2.11 9.73
C ILE A 12 10.03 -3.35 9.35
N ASP A 13 10.44 -4.07 8.30
CA ASP A 13 9.79 -5.28 7.82
C ASP A 13 9.83 -6.38 8.90
N ALA A 14 11.00 -6.61 9.51
CA ALA A 14 11.14 -7.57 10.60
C ALA A 14 10.27 -7.22 11.83
N ALA A 15 10.15 -5.93 12.16
CA ALA A 15 9.26 -5.49 13.23
C ALA A 15 7.78 -5.72 12.86
N PHE A 16 7.38 -5.35 11.65
CA PHE A 16 6.02 -5.55 11.14
C PHE A 16 5.61 -7.03 11.17
N GLU A 17 6.48 -7.93 10.69
CA GLU A 17 6.24 -9.37 10.69
C GLU A 17 6.07 -9.92 12.11
N ARG A 18 6.90 -9.48 13.06
CA ARG A 18 6.78 -9.89 14.47
C ARG A 18 5.46 -9.44 15.08
N GLU A 19 5.13 -8.15 14.98
CA GLU A 19 3.91 -7.61 15.61
C GLU A 19 2.62 -8.19 14.97
N MET A 20 2.62 -8.44 13.65
CA MET A 20 1.48 -9.05 12.97
C MET A 20 1.32 -10.55 13.28
N SER A 21 2.43 -11.27 13.49
CA SER A 21 2.40 -12.66 13.95
C SER A 21 1.75 -12.80 15.33
N ASP A 22 1.92 -11.79 16.19
CA ASP A 22 1.48 -11.85 17.59
C ASP A 22 0.03 -11.37 17.80
N THR A 23 -0.57 -10.66 16.84
CA THR A 23 -1.85 -9.96 17.05
C THR A 23 -3.07 -10.51 16.29
N TRP A 24 -2.94 -11.48 15.37
CA TRP A 24 -4.11 -12.00 14.64
C TRP A 24 -3.90 -13.43 14.09
N TYR A 25 -4.57 -14.41 14.72
CA TYR A 25 -4.58 -15.87 14.48
C TYR A 25 -3.34 -16.66 14.91
N SER A 26 -3.44 -17.22 16.12
CA SER A 26 -2.45 -18.07 16.79
C SER A 26 -2.30 -19.49 16.22
N GLU A 27 -2.40 -19.68 14.89
CA GLU A 27 -2.04 -20.96 14.27
C GLU A 27 -1.12 -20.70 13.07
N ALA A 28 0.17 -20.91 13.34
CA ALA A 28 1.30 -21.09 12.43
C ALA A 28 1.10 -20.66 10.97
N ARG A 29 1.73 -19.52 10.61
CA ARG A 29 1.92 -19.03 9.24
C ARG A 29 0.62 -18.62 8.56
N CYS A 30 -0.04 -17.60 9.11
CA CYS A 30 -0.96 -16.83 8.30
C CYS A 30 -0.16 -16.21 7.13
N ARG A 31 -0.26 -16.86 5.96
CA ARG A 31 0.30 -16.42 4.69
C ARG A 31 -0.39 -15.10 4.36
N TRP A 32 0.31 -13.97 4.52
CA TRP A 32 -0.24 -12.64 4.25
C TRP A 32 -0.87 -12.57 2.84
N ASP A 33 -0.32 -13.32 1.90
CA ASP A 33 -0.89 -13.59 0.57
C ASP A 33 -2.33 -14.12 0.61
N LEU A 34 -2.67 -15.06 1.49
CA LEU A 34 -4.03 -15.60 1.65
C LEU A 34 -4.99 -14.59 2.31
N VAL A 35 -4.51 -13.84 3.30
CA VAL A 35 -5.30 -12.78 3.94
C VAL A 35 -5.61 -11.68 2.94
N ALA A 36 -4.59 -11.16 2.26
CA ALA A 36 -4.73 -10.13 1.26
C ALA A 36 -5.66 -10.58 0.11
N ALA A 37 -5.60 -11.84 -0.31
CA ALA A 37 -6.48 -12.38 -1.37
C ALA A 37 -7.96 -12.43 -1.00
N THR A 38 -8.30 -12.46 0.30
CA THR A 38 -9.69 -12.56 0.79
C THR A 38 -10.20 -11.27 1.42
N MET A 39 -9.35 -10.26 1.55
CA MET A 39 -9.72 -8.98 2.13
C MET A 39 -10.61 -8.15 1.21
N SER A 40 -11.70 -7.63 1.78
CA SER A 40 -12.53 -6.61 1.17
C SER A 40 -11.85 -5.22 1.21
N PRO A 41 -12.24 -4.28 0.31
CA PRO A 41 -11.78 -2.90 0.37
C PRO A 41 -12.03 -2.23 1.73
N GLY A 42 -13.15 -2.54 2.39
CA GLY A 42 -13.48 -2.01 3.70
C GLY A 42 -12.53 -2.48 4.81
N GLN A 43 -12.12 -3.75 4.78
CA GLN A 43 -11.14 -4.29 5.72
C GLN A 43 -9.76 -3.67 5.51
N LEU A 44 -9.34 -3.48 4.26
CA LEU A 44 -8.08 -2.78 3.95
C LEU A 44 -8.12 -1.33 4.46
N ASN A 45 -9.21 -0.61 4.20
CA ASN A 45 -9.39 0.75 4.69
C ASN A 45 -9.38 0.83 6.23
N TYR A 46 -9.99 -0.14 6.90
CA TYR A 46 -9.95 -0.24 8.36
C TYR A 46 -8.52 -0.44 8.89
N LEU A 47 -7.72 -1.33 8.30
CA LEU A 47 -6.32 -1.53 8.70
C LEU A 47 -5.49 -0.26 8.50
N ILE A 48 -5.64 0.41 7.35
CA ILE A 48 -4.99 1.71 7.09
C ILE A 48 -5.38 2.74 8.17
N THR A 49 -6.67 2.82 8.51
CA THR A 49 -7.18 3.70 9.57
C THR A 49 -6.56 3.39 10.94
N ARG A 50 -6.35 2.11 11.26
CA ARG A 50 -5.69 1.68 12.51
C ARG A 50 -4.22 2.12 12.56
N PHE A 51 -3.49 2.00 11.46
CA PHE A 51 -2.10 2.50 11.39
C PHE A 51 -2.03 4.02 11.55
N ILE A 52 -2.91 4.75 10.87
CA ILE A 52 -3.01 6.21 10.99
C ILE A 52 -3.30 6.62 12.44
N LYS A 53 -4.27 5.96 13.08
CA LYS A 53 -4.64 6.23 14.47
C LYS A 53 -3.45 6.03 15.39
N ALA A 54 -2.72 4.92 15.28
CA ALA A 54 -1.53 4.67 16.08
C ALA A 54 -0.43 5.73 15.85
N TYR A 55 -0.18 6.13 14.60
CA TYR A 55 0.78 7.17 14.28
C TYR A 55 0.38 8.56 14.82
N TYR A 56 -0.90 8.92 14.71
CA TYR A 56 -1.39 10.23 15.12
C TYR A 56 -1.49 10.37 16.64
N ASP A 57 -2.08 9.37 17.31
CA ASP A 57 -2.34 9.38 18.75
C ASP A 57 -1.04 9.40 19.59
N TYR A 58 0.08 8.97 19.02
CA TYR A 58 1.39 9.05 19.68
C TYR A 58 1.76 10.51 20.06
N SER A 59 1.38 11.49 19.25
CA SER A 59 1.66 12.91 19.53
C SER A 59 0.74 13.82 18.70
N PRO A 60 -0.55 13.91 19.03
CA PRO A 60 -1.55 14.55 18.18
C PRO A 60 -1.29 16.05 18.01
N ASN A 61 -1.13 16.49 16.77
CA ASN A 61 -1.03 17.90 16.41
C ASN A 61 -1.38 18.12 14.92
N TYR A 62 -1.51 19.38 14.51
CA TYR A 62 -1.86 19.75 13.13
C TYR A 62 -0.81 19.26 12.12
N GLN A 63 0.48 19.33 12.46
CA GLN A 63 1.54 18.87 11.58
C GLN A 63 1.40 17.37 11.28
N ARG A 64 1.19 16.53 12.29
CA ARG A 64 0.99 15.08 12.10
C ARG A 64 -0.28 14.77 11.31
N ALA A 65 -1.33 15.56 11.48
CA ALA A 65 -2.53 15.41 10.65
C ALA A 65 -2.21 15.66 9.17
N ASN A 66 -1.44 16.71 8.86
CA ASN A 66 -0.98 16.97 7.49
C ASN A 66 0.00 15.91 6.99
N ASP A 67 0.89 15.41 7.84
CA ASP A 67 1.83 14.34 7.49
C ASP A 67 1.05 13.10 7.04
N VAL A 68 0.03 12.69 7.82
CA VAL A 68 -0.85 11.55 7.48
C VAL A 68 -1.49 11.75 6.11
N LEU A 69 -2.09 12.91 5.86
CA LEU A 69 -2.75 13.19 4.58
C LEU A 69 -1.74 13.15 3.42
N GLY A 70 -0.56 13.74 3.62
CA GLY A 70 0.52 13.77 2.64
C GLY A 70 1.06 12.39 2.30
N VAL A 71 1.30 11.53 3.30
CA VAL A 71 1.83 10.18 3.06
C VAL A 71 0.81 9.27 2.38
N LEU A 72 -0.49 9.42 2.65
CA LEU A 72 -1.53 8.65 1.98
C LEU A 72 -1.65 9.00 0.50
N ASP A 73 -1.67 10.29 0.16
CA ASP A 73 -1.69 10.75 -1.23
C ASP A 73 -0.41 10.31 -1.98
N ALA A 74 0.75 10.47 -1.34
CA ALA A 74 2.02 10.04 -1.90
C ALA A 74 2.07 8.52 -2.15
N ALA A 75 1.60 7.71 -1.19
CA ALA A 75 1.55 6.26 -1.32
C ALA A 75 0.61 5.81 -2.45
N ALA A 76 -0.57 6.42 -2.55
CA ALA A 76 -1.53 6.13 -3.62
C ALA A 76 -0.96 6.47 -5.01
N ARG A 77 -0.31 7.63 -5.15
CA ARG A 77 0.34 8.04 -6.41
C ARG A 77 1.49 7.12 -6.81
N GLU A 78 2.33 6.72 -5.86
CA GLU A 78 3.43 5.80 -6.17
C GLU A 78 2.91 4.40 -6.55
N TYR A 79 1.84 3.92 -5.89
CA TYR A 79 1.16 2.68 -6.31
C TYR A 79 0.60 2.79 -7.73
N TYR A 80 -0.12 3.88 -8.03
CA TYR A 80 -0.64 4.12 -9.37
C TYR A 80 0.48 4.10 -10.42
N ARG A 81 1.57 4.85 -10.18
CA ARG A 81 2.69 4.96 -11.12
C ARG A 81 3.49 3.67 -11.30
N ARG A 82 3.74 2.91 -10.22
CA ARG A 82 4.62 1.73 -10.25
C ARG A 82 3.88 0.43 -10.57
N VAL A 83 2.57 0.37 -10.29
CA VAL A 83 1.79 -0.86 -10.39
C VAL A 83 0.67 -0.72 -11.41
N VAL A 84 -0.15 0.34 -11.31
CA VAL A 84 -1.32 0.51 -12.16
C VAL A 84 -0.92 0.86 -13.59
N VAL A 85 -0.01 1.82 -13.79
CA VAL A 85 0.44 2.23 -15.13
C VAL A 85 1.00 1.06 -15.94
N PRO A 86 1.97 0.25 -15.45
CA PRO A 86 2.44 -0.92 -16.21
C PRO A 86 1.35 -1.96 -16.49
N TYR A 87 0.39 -2.13 -15.58
CA TYR A 87 -0.76 -3.00 -15.80
C TYR A 87 -1.67 -2.46 -16.91
N GLU A 88 -1.98 -1.17 -16.89
CA GLU A 88 -2.79 -0.48 -17.91
C GLU A 88 -2.10 -0.50 -19.27
N GLU A 89 -0.80 -0.21 -19.36
CA GLU A 89 -0.02 -0.31 -20.59
C GLU A 89 -0.09 -1.73 -21.19
N LYS A 90 0.05 -2.76 -20.35
CA LYS A 90 -0.13 -4.15 -20.77
C LYS A 90 -1.56 -4.39 -21.28
N LYS A 91 -2.58 -3.84 -20.62
CA LYS A 91 -3.98 -3.98 -21.08
C LYS A 91 -4.23 -3.22 -22.39
N CYS A 92 -3.66 -2.03 -22.57
CA CYS A 92 -3.72 -1.28 -23.83
C CYS A 92 -3.07 -2.07 -24.97
N SER A 93 -1.95 -2.77 -24.73
CA SER A 93 -1.33 -3.62 -25.77
C SER A 93 -2.18 -4.82 -26.19
N VAL A 94 -3.05 -5.32 -25.30
CA VAL A 94 -3.88 -6.51 -25.54
C VAL A 94 -5.26 -6.13 -26.10
N ASN A 95 -5.85 -5.05 -25.59
CA ASN A 95 -7.23 -4.67 -25.86
C ASN A 95 -7.37 -3.42 -26.75
N GLY A 96 -6.25 -2.75 -27.07
CA GLY A 96 -6.25 -1.40 -27.62
C GLY A 96 -6.40 -0.34 -26.52
N ASP A 97 -6.01 0.88 -26.83
CA ASP A 97 -6.21 2.05 -25.97
C ASP A 97 -7.37 2.89 -26.51
N VAL A 98 -8.02 3.62 -25.61
CA VAL A 98 -9.19 4.45 -25.89
C VAL A 98 -8.83 5.89 -26.25
N TYR A 99 -7.61 6.34 -25.94
CA TYR A 99 -7.19 7.73 -26.13
C TYR A 99 -6.40 7.98 -27.41
N TRP A 100 -5.71 6.96 -27.93
CA TRP A 100 -5.08 7.05 -29.24
C TRP A 100 -5.90 6.23 -30.24
N GLU A 101 -6.56 6.91 -31.16
CA GLU A 101 -7.05 6.24 -32.36
C GLU A 101 -5.84 5.64 -33.09
N ALA A 102 -5.90 4.34 -33.38
CA ALA A 102 -4.92 3.70 -34.25
C ALA A 102 -4.90 4.48 -35.56
N LYS A 103 -3.87 5.30 -35.78
CA LYS A 103 -3.62 5.90 -37.08
C LYS A 103 -3.38 4.74 -38.04
N SER A 104 -4.44 4.38 -38.75
CA SER A 104 -4.42 3.45 -39.85
C SER A 104 -3.61 4.11 -40.96
N GLY A 105 -2.33 3.77 -41.01
CA GLY A 105 -1.47 4.03 -42.16
C GLY A 105 -1.66 2.95 -43.20
#